data_AF-A0A851HSX4-F1
#
_entry.id   AF-A0A851HSX4-F1
#
_cell.length_a   1.000
_cell.length_b   1.000
_cell.length_c   1.000
_cell.angle_alpha   90.00
_cell.angle_beta   90.00
_cell.angle_gamma   90.00
#
_symmetry.space_group_name_H-M   'P 1'
#
loop_
_entity.id
_entity.type
_entity.pdbx_description
1 polymer ?
#
loop_
_entity_poly.entity_id
_entity_poly.type
_entity_poly.pdbx_seq_one_letter_code
_entity_poly.pdbx_strand_id
1 'polypeptide(L)'
;MTREEMLSRMSSAELTQWLAYEEVTGPLGAERDDALAALNAFYIMRALGAKKVKIDKLMPKWDRKPAQKWQDMKMIAQALTKQFKGNVKTTE
;
A
#
# COMPACT_ATOMS: atom_id res chain seq x y z
N MET A 1 -4.21 20.56 -11.49
CA MET A 1 -4.87 20.54 -12.80
C MET A 1 -6.36 20.72 -12.56
N THR A 2 -7.02 21.63 -13.26
CA THR A 2 -8.47 21.87 -13.05
C THR A 2 -9.31 20.95 -13.96
N ARG A 3 -10.59 20.72 -13.60
CA ARG A 3 -11.51 19.86 -14.37
C ARG A 3 -11.63 20.29 -15.84
N GLU A 4 -11.70 21.59 -16.08
CA GLU A 4 -11.82 22.17 -17.43
C GLU A 4 -10.57 21.92 -18.26
N GLU A 5 -9.39 22.01 -17.65
CA GLU A 5 -8.11 21.69 -18.28
C GLU A 5 -8.05 20.22 -18.70
N MET A 6 -8.50 19.30 -17.84
CA MET A 6 -8.53 17.87 -18.13
C MET A 6 -9.46 17.54 -19.31
N LEU A 7 -10.68 18.10 -19.33
CA LEU A 7 -11.63 17.87 -20.40
C LEU A 7 -11.15 18.46 -21.75
N SER A 8 -10.33 19.51 -21.73
CA SER A 8 -9.77 20.10 -22.95
C SER A 8 -8.62 19.29 -23.55
N ARG A 9 -7.91 18.52 -22.71
CA ARG A 9 -6.66 17.82 -23.08
C ARG A 9 -6.82 16.32 -23.28
N MET A 10 -7.88 15.73 -22.73
CA MET A 10 -8.08 14.29 -22.69
C MET A 10 -9.49 13.94 -23.18
N SER A 11 -9.58 12.85 -23.94
CA SER A 11 -10.86 12.30 -24.35
C SER A 11 -11.59 11.64 -23.16
N SER A 12 -12.93 11.57 -23.22
CA SER A 12 -13.73 10.88 -22.20
C SER A 12 -13.32 9.41 -22.01
N ALA A 13 -12.84 8.76 -23.07
CA ALA A 13 -12.35 7.39 -23.02
C ALA A 13 -11.04 7.28 -22.20
N GLU A 14 -10.09 8.18 -22.41
CA GLU A 14 -8.85 8.24 -21.61
C GLU A 14 -9.14 8.54 -20.14
N LEU A 15 -10.07 9.45 -19.85
CA LEU A 15 -10.48 9.73 -18.47
C LEU A 15 -11.05 8.50 -17.77
N THR A 16 -11.82 7.68 -18.50
CA THR A 16 -12.37 6.43 -17.98
C THR A 16 -11.27 5.39 -17.73
N GLN A 17 -10.25 5.34 -18.59
CA GLN A 17 -9.08 4.48 -18.39
C GLN A 17 -8.27 4.90 -17.16
N TRP A 18 -8.08 6.20 -16.93
CA TRP A 18 -7.44 6.71 -15.71
C TRP A 18 -8.24 6.37 -14.45
N LEU A 19 -9.57 6.44 -14.53
CA LEU A 19 -10.45 6.10 -13.41
C LEU A 19 -10.36 4.61 -13.06
N ALA A 20 -10.36 3.74 -14.07
CA ALA A 20 -10.15 2.30 -13.90
C ALA A 20 -8.73 1.97 -13.39
N TYR A 21 -7.73 2.72 -13.84
CA TYR A 21 -6.36 2.59 -13.33
C TYR A 21 -6.30 2.94 -11.84
N GLU A 22 -6.87 4.07 -11.41
CA GLU A 22 -6.94 4.44 -9.98
C GLU A 22 -7.70 3.43 -9.12
N GLU A 23 -8.76 2.80 -9.64
CA GLU A 23 -9.48 1.76 -8.90
C GLU A 23 -8.62 0.52 -8.63
N VAL A 24 -7.69 0.20 -9.54
CA VAL A 24 -6.79 -0.95 -9.43
C VAL A 24 -5.52 -0.62 -8.64
N THR A 25 -4.90 0.53 -8.90
CA THR A 25 -3.61 0.92 -8.29
C THR A 25 -3.75 1.74 -7.03
N GLY A 26 -4.96 2.18 -6.70
CA GLY A 26 -5.20 3.23 -5.71
C GLY A 26 -4.91 4.62 -6.27
N PRO A 27 -5.22 5.68 -5.50
CA PRO A 27 -4.96 7.06 -5.92
C PRO A 27 -3.48 7.25 -6.23
N LEU A 28 -3.20 7.84 -7.39
CA LEU A 28 -1.86 8.26 -7.79
C LEU A 28 -1.32 9.25 -6.76
N GLY A 29 -0.50 8.78 -5.81
CA GLY A 29 0.12 9.66 -4.82
C GLY A 29 0.22 9.12 -3.41
N ALA A 30 -0.43 8.03 -3.04
CA ALA A 30 -0.41 7.55 -1.64
C ALA A 30 1.02 7.39 -1.08
N GLU A 31 1.89 6.67 -1.79
CA GLU A 31 3.28 6.46 -1.35
C GLU A 31 4.10 7.77 -1.31
N ARG A 32 3.82 8.70 -2.22
CA ARG A 32 4.54 9.97 -2.32
C ARG A 32 4.09 10.96 -1.25
N ASP A 33 2.81 10.98 -0.95
CA ASP A 33 2.20 11.81 0.09
C ASP A 33 2.56 11.27 1.48
N ASP A 34 2.63 9.94 1.63
CA ASP A 34 3.15 9.28 2.82
C ASP A 34 4.60 9.70 3.08
N ALA A 35 5.46 9.68 2.05
CA ALA A 35 6.85 10.12 2.17
C ALA A 35 6.95 11.60 2.56
N LEU A 36 6.11 12.46 1.98
CA LEU A 36 6.05 13.89 2.30
C LEU A 36 5.56 14.11 3.75
N ALA A 37 4.55 13.37 4.20
CA ALA A 37 4.07 13.40 5.57
C ALA A 37 5.15 12.98 6.57
N ALA A 38 5.89 11.90 6.28
CA ALA A 38 7.01 11.44 7.11
C ALA A 38 8.15 12.47 7.17
N LEU A 39 8.45 13.15 6.06
CA LEU A 39 9.44 14.21 5.99
C LEU A 39 9.04 15.43 6.83
N ASN A 40 7.79 15.86 6.74
CA ASN A 40 7.26 16.95 7.56
C ASN A 40 7.35 16.62 9.05
N ALA A 41 6.91 15.43 9.45
CA ALA A 41 7.02 14.97 10.83
C ALA A 41 8.49 14.95 11.32
N PHE A 42 9.42 14.50 10.47
CA PHE A 42 10.84 14.48 10.79
C PHE A 42 11.38 15.88 11.12
N TYR A 43 11.07 16.87 10.29
CA TYR A 43 11.54 18.24 10.51
C TYR A 43 10.89 18.90 11.72
N ILE A 44 9.60 18.65 11.96
CA ILE A 44 8.92 19.12 13.18
C ILE A 44 9.60 18.53 14.42
N MET A 45 9.86 17.23 14.46
CA MET A 45 10.52 16.60 15.61
C MET A 45 11.96 17.09 15.81
N ARG A 46 12.70 17.33 14.72
CA ARG A 46 14.04 17.94 14.76
C ARG A 46 13.99 19.36 15.33
N ALA A 47 13.02 20.17 14.91
CA ALA A 47 12.82 21.52 15.42
C ALA A 47 12.46 21.52 16.92
N LEU A 48 11.73 20.51 17.39
CA LEU A 48 11.42 20.29 18.81
C LEU A 48 12.59 19.69 19.63
N GLY A 49 13.77 19.47 19.03
CA GLY A 49 14.97 19.04 19.73
C GLY A 49 15.21 17.52 19.79
N ALA A 50 14.47 16.71 19.03
CA ALA A 50 14.68 15.27 18.99
C ALA A 50 15.98 14.91 18.24
N LYS A 51 16.93 14.27 18.94
CA LYS A 51 18.28 13.98 18.40
C LYS A 51 18.41 12.68 17.59
N LYS A 52 17.46 11.75 17.70
CA LYS A 52 17.55 10.38 17.12
C LYS A 52 16.34 9.99 16.28
N VAL A 53 15.73 10.95 15.58
CA VAL A 53 14.61 10.66 14.67
C VAL A 53 15.16 10.06 13.36
N LYS A 54 14.55 8.99 12.87
CA LYS A 54 14.83 8.41 11.55
C LYS A 54 13.56 8.50 10.70
N ILE A 55 13.68 8.98 9.46
CA ILE A 55 12.53 9.17 8.55
C ILE A 55 11.80 7.85 8.30
N ASP A 56 12.51 6.74 8.10
CA ASP A 56 11.90 5.41 7.87
C ASP A 56 11.00 4.92 9.03
N LYS A 57 11.18 5.47 10.23
CA LYS A 57 10.33 5.16 11.39
C LYS A 57 9.04 5.97 11.40
N LEU A 58 9.02 7.07 10.66
CA LEU A 58 7.88 7.98 10.51
C LEU A 58 7.05 7.65 9.27
N MET A 59 7.52 6.74 8.41
CA MET A 59 6.70 6.23 7.32
C MET A 59 5.43 5.57 7.86
N PRO A 60 4.23 6.08 7.49
CA PRO A 60 3.00 5.37 7.78
C PRO A 60 3.04 3.97 7.17
N LYS A 61 2.47 3.03 7.92
CA LYS A 61 2.43 1.61 7.57
C LYS A 61 0.98 1.19 7.51
N TRP A 62 0.40 1.40 6.35
CA TRP A 62 -0.96 0.98 6.02
C TRP A 62 -0.99 -0.56 5.85
N ASP A 63 -2.12 -1.20 6.18
CA ASP A 63 -2.34 -2.65 6.03
C ASP A 63 -1.29 -3.57 6.69
N ARG A 64 -0.99 -3.33 7.98
CA ARG A 64 -0.29 -4.34 8.77
C ARG A 64 -1.17 -5.57 9.00
N LYS A 65 -1.16 -6.52 8.06
CA LYS A 65 -1.39 -7.92 8.44
C LYS A 65 -0.23 -8.32 9.35
N PRO A 66 -0.47 -8.88 10.54
CA PRO A 66 0.61 -9.36 11.39
C PRO A 66 1.48 -10.30 10.55
N ALA A 67 2.80 -10.21 10.72
CA ALA A 67 3.73 -11.11 10.03
C ALA A 67 3.29 -12.56 10.32
N GLN A 68 2.76 -13.25 9.32
CA GLN A 68 2.25 -14.60 9.49
C GLN A 68 3.41 -15.50 9.90
N LYS A 69 3.26 -16.24 10.99
CA LYS A 69 4.23 -17.27 11.36
C LYS A 69 4.19 -18.34 10.27
N TRP A 70 5.30 -19.04 10.05
CA TRP A 70 5.34 -20.14 9.08
C TRP A 70 4.25 -21.21 9.34
N GLN A 71 3.86 -21.37 10.61
CA GLN A 71 2.76 -22.23 11.06
C GLN A 71 1.41 -21.74 10.53
N ASP A 72 1.15 -20.44 10.61
CA ASP A 72 -0.08 -19.82 10.10
C ASP A 72 -0.15 -19.95 8.58
N MET A 73 0.99 -19.76 7.89
CA MET A 73 1.07 -19.96 6.43
C MET A 73 0.81 -21.42 6.04
N LYS A 74 1.35 -22.39 6.80
CA LYS A 74 1.13 -23.81 6.57
C LYS A 74 -0.35 -24.17 6.75
N MET A 75 -1.00 -23.68 7.81
CA MET A 75 -2.44 -23.92 8.01
C MET A 75 -3.29 -23.31 6.90
N ILE A 76 -2.98 -22.08 6.48
CA ILE A 76 -3.69 -21.41 5.38
C ILE A 76 -3.51 -22.19 4.07
N ALA A 77 -2.29 -22.64 3.77
CA ALA A 77 -2.02 -23.46 2.59
C ALA A 77 -2.78 -24.79 2.62
N GLN A 78 -2.85 -25.45 3.79
CA GLN A 78 -3.62 -26.69 3.97
C GLN A 78 -5.13 -26.45 3.82
N ALA A 79 -5.66 -25.37 4.40
CA ALA A 79 -7.07 -24.99 4.30
C ALA A 79 -7.48 -24.69 2.84
N LEU A 80 -6.65 -23.91 2.12
CA LEU A 80 -6.85 -23.63 0.69
C LEU A 80 -6.79 -24.90 -0.15
N THR A 81 -5.79 -25.76 0.08
CA THR A 81 -5.66 -27.02 -0.66
C THR A 81 -6.88 -27.91 -0.49
N LYS A 82 -7.43 -27.99 0.73
CA LYS A 82 -8.67 -28.72 1.03
C LYS A 82 -9.89 -28.10 0.34
N GLN A 83 -9.98 -26.78 0.30
CA GLN A 83 -11.06 -26.06 -0.40
C GLN A 83 -11.02 -26.32 -1.92
N PHE A 84 -9.83 -26.42 -2.51
CA PHE A 84 -9.63 -26.76 -3.93
C PHE A 84 -9.63 -28.27 -4.22
N LYS A 85 -10.06 -29.11 -3.27
CA LYS A 85 -10.10 -30.59 -3.39
C LYS A 85 -8.73 -31.23 -3.72
N GLY A 86 -7.63 -30.57 -3.39
CA GLY A 86 -6.27 -31.09 -3.57
C GLY A 86 -5.86 -32.02 -2.43
N ASN A 87 -4.93 -32.94 -2.70
CA ASN A 87 -4.35 -33.83 -1.70
C ASN A 87 -3.12 -33.17 -1.04
N VAL A 88 -3.17 -33.00 0.28
CA VAL A 88 -2.01 -32.51 1.06
C VAL A 88 -1.05 -33.67 1.30
N LYS A 89 0.18 -33.59 0.79
CA LYS A 89 1.25 -34.54 1.16
C LYS A 89 1.88 -34.09 2.47
N THR A 90 1.67 -34.86 3.53
CA THR A 90 2.40 -34.73 4.80
C THR A 90 3.71 -35.49 4.66
N THR A 91 4.79 -34.78 4.31
CA THR A 91 6.15 -35.26 4.58
C THR A 91 6.61 -34.58 5.88
N GLU A 92 6.92 -35.42 6.87
CA GLU A 92 7.60 -35.04 8.11
C GLU A 92 9.02 -34.52 7.83
#